data_AF-A0AAV2Q6F8-F1
#
_entry.id   AF-A0AAV2Q6F8-F1
#
_cell.length_a   1.000
_cell.length_b   1.000
_cell.length_c   1.000
_cell.angle_alpha   90.00
_cell.angle_beta   90.00
_cell.angle_gamma   90.00
#
_symmetry.space_group_name_H-M   'P 1'
#
loop_
_entity.id
_entity.type
_entity.pdbx_description
1 polymer ?
#
loop_
_entity_poly.entity_id
_entity_poly.type
_entity_poly.pdbx_seq_one_letter_code
_entity_poly.pdbx_strand_id
1 'polypeptide(L)'
;MTVSYNKDVTTTAFNLLENNMIKLLFRWKGSVYRLIWDDCIIFLLLFAILSCIYRFALDLEGQKFFEYLIIHFHQFAKTLPLSWILGFYVGIVINRWWAQFKSIPWPDDVAFRLNAAIKTTDVRSKMTRRTIIRYVNLGISITLLRMLDPAFNPYPTLENLVEEGLLMEDEKELFEEYRRQHQNPKNGKSKKRVVFERSEEDCRPRSFEEFWIPLTWAISLVKKANVEGRIKDEFVMRAIIGEIISIRKMCTGLLCYDWINIPLVYTQVVTIAVYSFFLASLLGAQFLDPDPAKDYLPKYRVDFYVPLFTILQFVFYIGWLKVAETLLNPFGGDDDDFEIVYLIQRNKMAGYAIVDDLVVPPPELKKDPNWNETVTELDITNVDVRRSIRRQKSTSLSTSTEDLSKIKDEEDLQKLEAKLETITESGESFKKKEDEEVDDNQTVEFDDKTNLVKYDDTVVNIPLIDEDVESIPMEDTTSDKDSEGSALTISVEEHDKLLTAKKD
;
A
#
# COMPACT_ATOMS: atom_id res chain seq x y z
N MET A 1 0.76 -5.04 -10.05
CA MET A 1 0.83 -3.66 -9.50
C MET A 1 -0.56 -3.10 -9.31
N THR A 2 -0.99 -3.09 -8.04
CA THR A 2 -2.16 -2.39 -7.46
C THR A 2 -2.34 -0.99 -8.08
N VAL A 3 -3.58 -0.58 -8.34
CA VAL A 3 -3.86 0.67 -9.06
C VAL A 3 -3.87 1.86 -8.09
N SER A 4 -2.79 2.64 -8.06
CA SER A 4 -2.74 3.90 -7.31
C SER A 4 -3.24 5.07 -8.16
N TYR A 5 -4.24 5.80 -7.65
CA TYR A 5 -4.78 7.01 -8.27
C TYR A 5 -4.82 8.21 -7.32
N ASN A 6 -4.12 8.12 -6.17
CA ASN A 6 -4.16 9.14 -5.12
C ASN A 6 -3.75 10.53 -5.66
N LYS A 7 -2.68 10.59 -6.45
CA LYS A 7 -2.18 11.83 -7.06
C LYS A 7 -3.25 12.55 -7.90
N ASP A 8 -4.08 11.80 -8.60
CA ASP A 8 -5.10 12.32 -9.51
C ASP A 8 -6.28 12.95 -8.77
N VAL A 9 -6.53 12.54 -7.52
CA VAL A 9 -7.68 12.98 -6.70
C VAL A 9 -7.28 13.90 -5.54
N THR A 10 -6.07 14.44 -5.58
CA THR A 10 -5.54 15.37 -4.55
C THR A 10 -6.32 16.67 -4.44
N THR A 11 -6.99 17.10 -5.51
CA THR A 11 -7.76 18.35 -5.54
C THR A 11 -9.17 18.12 -6.07
N THR A 12 -10.11 18.91 -5.56
CA THR A 12 -11.49 18.99 -6.09
C THR A 12 -11.56 20.13 -7.09
N ALA A 13 -11.86 19.84 -8.35
CA ALA A 13 -12.10 20.88 -9.35
C ALA A 13 -13.53 21.43 -9.25
N PHE A 14 -13.71 22.69 -9.63
CA PHE A 14 -14.99 23.40 -9.50
C PHE A 14 -15.98 23.08 -10.64
N ASN A 15 -15.49 22.69 -11.81
CA ASN A 15 -16.29 22.47 -13.01
C ASN A 15 -16.24 21.01 -13.48
N LEU A 16 -17.32 20.58 -14.17
CA LEU A 16 -17.51 19.19 -14.62
C LEU A 16 -16.34 18.66 -15.46
N LEU A 17 -15.82 19.46 -16.40
CA LEU A 17 -14.73 19.05 -17.31
C LEU A 17 -13.37 18.89 -16.60
N GLU A 18 -13.17 19.60 -15.49
CA GLU A 18 -11.94 19.51 -14.70
C GLU A 18 -12.06 18.51 -13.56
N ASN A 19 -13.24 17.91 -13.36
CA ASN A 19 -13.51 17.01 -12.25
C ASN A 19 -12.66 15.74 -12.36
N ASN A 20 -11.74 15.59 -11.41
CA ASN A 20 -10.84 14.47 -11.35
C ASN A 20 -11.56 13.12 -11.20
N MET A 21 -12.73 13.07 -10.56
CA MET A 21 -13.55 11.85 -10.47
C MET A 21 -14.12 11.44 -11.83
N ILE A 22 -14.46 12.41 -12.69
CA ILE A 22 -14.93 12.12 -14.05
C ILE A 22 -13.78 11.61 -14.91
N LYS A 23 -12.57 12.16 -14.75
CA LYS A 23 -11.37 11.66 -15.44
C LYS A 23 -11.08 10.20 -15.09
N LEU A 24 -11.37 9.76 -13.86
CA LEU A 24 -11.21 8.35 -13.47
C LEU A 24 -12.13 7.40 -14.24
N LEU A 25 -13.30 7.85 -14.72
CA LEU A 25 -14.20 7.04 -15.54
C LEU A 25 -13.59 6.65 -16.90
N PHE A 26 -12.51 7.31 -17.33
CA PHE A 26 -11.82 6.98 -18.58
C PHE A 26 -10.62 6.05 -18.38
N ARG A 27 -10.35 5.59 -17.14
CA ARG A 27 -9.32 4.58 -16.89
C ARG A 27 -9.82 3.18 -17.20
N TRP A 28 -8.94 2.38 -17.80
CA TRP A 28 -9.24 0.98 -18.15
C TRP A 28 -8.72 -0.03 -17.11
N LYS A 29 -7.45 0.09 -16.70
CA LYS A 29 -6.84 -0.81 -15.70
C LYS A 29 -7.50 -0.61 -14.32
N GLY A 30 -7.87 -1.69 -13.65
CA GLY A 30 -8.61 -1.68 -12.39
C GLY A 30 -10.02 -1.07 -12.49
N SER A 31 -10.53 -0.88 -13.70
CA SER A 31 -11.82 -0.22 -13.90
C SER A 31 -13.00 -1.19 -13.83
N VAL A 32 -14.17 -0.66 -13.50
CA VAL A 32 -15.43 -1.41 -13.55
C VAL A 32 -15.69 -1.97 -14.95
N TYR A 33 -15.32 -1.23 -16.01
CA TYR A 33 -15.54 -1.64 -17.40
C TYR A 33 -14.75 -2.89 -17.76
N ARG A 34 -13.50 -2.98 -17.30
CA ARG A 34 -12.65 -4.15 -17.52
C ARG A 34 -13.22 -5.42 -16.85
N LEU A 35 -14.00 -5.26 -15.78
CA LEU A 35 -14.58 -6.38 -15.02
C LEU A 35 -15.92 -6.88 -15.55
N ILE A 36 -16.64 -6.09 -16.36
CA ILE A 36 -18.04 -6.39 -16.75
C ILE A 36 -18.28 -6.44 -18.26
N TRP A 37 -17.30 -6.10 -19.10
CA TRP A 37 -17.54 -5.90 -20.53
C TRP A 37 -18.00 -7.18 -21.24
N ASP A 38 -17.47 -8.34 -20.86
CA ASP A 38 -17.82 -9.65 -21.36
C ASP A 38 -19.25 -10.05 -20.93
N ASP A 39 -19.55 -9.92 -19.63
CA ASP A 39 -20.88 -10.16 -19.08
C ASP A 39 -21.92 -9.23 -19.74
N CYS A 40 -21.55 -7.97 -20.00
CA CYS A 40 -22.41 -6.98 -20.65
C CYS A 40 -22.69 -7.33 -22.12
N ILE A 41 -21.68 -7.79 -22.86
CA ILE A 41 -21.86 -8.26 -24.25
C ILE A 41 -22.80 -9.47 -24.27
N ILE A 42 -22.61 -10.44 -23.38
CA ILE A 42 -23.49 -11.62 -23.30
C ILE A 42 -24.94 -11.18 -23.00
N PHE A 43 -25.13 -10.28 -22.03
CA PHE A 43 -26.45 -9.73 -21.71
C PHE A 43 -27.11 -9.05 -22.92
N LEU A 44 -26.37 -8.21 -23.65
CA LEU A 44 -26.88 -7.50 -24.82
C LEU A 44 -27.19 -8.43 -25.99
N LEU A 45 -26.38 -9.47 -26.21
CA LEU A 45 -26.64 -10.48 -27.23
C LEU A 45 -27.93 -11.25 -26.92
N LEU A 46 -28.12 -11.69 -25.68
CA LEU A 46 -29.36 -12.36 -25.25
C LEU A 46 -30.56 -11.42 -25.37
N PHE A 47 -30.40 -10.15 -25.00
CA PHE A 47 -31.44 -9.15 -25.12
C PHE A 47 -31.85 -8.93 -26.58
N ALA A 48 -30.87 -8.84 -27.49
CA ALA A 48 -31.09 -8.70 -28.92
C ALA A 48 -31.78 -9.94 -29.52
N ILE A 49 -31.37 -11.15 -29.13
CA ILE A 49 -32.01 -12.39 -29.57
C ILE A 49 -33.50 -12.40 -29.20
N LEU A 50 -33.84 -12.05 -27.96
CA LEU A 50 -35.24 -11.98 -27.54
C LEU A 50 -36.04 -10.91 -28.30
N SER A 51 -35.44 -9.74 -28.54
CA SER A 51 -36.04 -8.68 -29.36
C SER A 51 -36.30 -9.16 -30.79
N CYS A 52 -35.35 -9.88 -31.40
CA CYS A 52 -35.51 -10.47 -32.73
C CYS A 52 -36.60 -11.55 -32.76
N ILE A 53 -36.68 -12.40 -31.73
CA ILE A 53 -37.74 -13.41 -31.61
C ILE A 53 -39.11 -12.73 -31.56
N TYR A 54 -39.28 -11.71 -30.72
CA TYR A 54 -40.53 -10.96 -30.60
C TYR A 54 -40.97 -10.33 -31.93
N ARG A 55 -40.04 -9.71 -32.66
CA ARG A 55 -40.35 -8.95 -33.88
C ARG A 55 -40.53 -9.82 -35.12
N PHE A 56 -39.74 -10.87 -35.27
CA PHE A 56 -39.63 -11.61 -36.54
C PHE A 56 -40.09 -13.06 -36.47
N ALA A 57 -40.10 -13.68 -35.29
CA ALA A 57 -40.39 -15.11 -35.15
C ALA A 57 -41.76 -15.40 -34.52
N LEU A 58 -42.24 -14.54 -33.62
CA LEU A 58 -43.55 -14.72 -32.98
C LEU A 58 -44.70 -14.28 -33.88
N ASP A 59 -45.78 -15.05 -33.83
CA ASP A 59 -47.07 -14.69 -34.40
C ASP A 59 -47.86 -13.75 -33.47
N LEU A 60 -49.02 -13.26 -33.91
CA LEU A 60 -49.81 -12.27 -33.17
C LEU A 60 -50.27 -12.76 -31.78
N GLU A 61 -50.49 -14.06 -31.61
CA GLU A 61 -50.85 -14.64 -30.31
C GLU A 61 -49.62 -14.77 -29.40
N GLY A 62 -48.49 -15.24 -29.95
CA GLY A 62 -47.22 -15.29 -29.25
C GLY A 62 -46.73 -13.92 -28.79
N GLN A 63 -46.89 -12.88 -29.61
CA GLN A 63 -46.53 -11.50 -29.24
C GLN A 63 -47.34 -11.00 -28.05
N LYS A 64 -48.65 -11.25 -28.01
CA LYS A 64 -49.50 -10.87 -26.86
C LYS A 64 -49.09 -11.58 -25.57
N PHE A 65 -48.75 -12.86 -25.66
CA PHE A 65 -48.25 -13.61 -24.51
C PHE A 65 -46.88 -13.08 -24.04
N PHE A 66 -45.99 -12.78 -24.97
CA PHE A 66 -44.68 -12.20 -24.68
C PHE A 66 -44.80 -10.83 -24.00
N GLU A 67 -45.70 -9.97 -24.47
CA GLU A 67 -46.02 -8.68 -23.85
C GLU A 67 -46.50 -8.84 -22.40
N TYR A 68 -47.35 -9.83 -22.12
CA TYR A 68 -47.77 -10.16 -20.76
C TYR A 68 -46.59 -10.58 -19.88
N LEU A 69 -45.69 -11.43 -20.39
CA LEU A 69 -44.47 -11.82 -19.68
C LEU A 69 -43.58 -10.61 -19.36
N ILE A 70 -43.37 -9.70 -20.32
CA ILE A 70 -42.57 -8.48 -20.12
C ILE A 70 -43.13 -7.68 -18.93
N ILE A 71 -44.44 -7.45 -18.90
CA ILE A 71 -45.09 -6.70 -17.82
C ILE A 71 -44.91 -7.43 -16.48
N HIS A 72 -45.08 -8.74 -16.46
CA HIS A 72 -44.93 -9.56 -15.25
C HIS A 72 -43.49 -9.51 -14.69
N PHE A 73 -42.49 -9.76 -15.54
CA PHE A 73 -41.08 -9.74 -15.14
C PHE A 73 -40.60 -8.34 -14.76
N HIS A 74 -41.11 -7.28 -15.40
CA HIS A 74 -40.81 -5.89 -15.02
C HIS A 74 -41.35 -5.56 -13.62
N GLN A 75 -42.52 -6.07 -13.25
CA GLN A 75 -43.06 -5.92 -11.90
C GLN A 75 -42.23 -6.69 -10.87
N PHE A 76 -41.86 -7.94 -11.17
CA PHE A 76 -41.00 -8.73 -10.30
C PHE A 76 -39.64 -8.07 -10.05
N ALA A 77 -38.97 -7.59 -11.10
CA ALA A 77 -37.66 -6.92 -10.97
C ALA A 77 -37.71 -5.70 -10.03
N LYS A 78 -38.82 -4.96 -9.99
CA LYS A 78 -39.00 -3.81 -9.07
C LYS A 78 -39.14 -4.20 -7.60
N THR A 79 -39.53 -5.45 -7.30
CA THR A 79 -39.73 -5.90 -5.92
C THR A 79 -38.43 -6.30 -5.23
N LEU A 80 -37.35 -6.56 -5.99
CA LEU A 80 -36.08 -7.02 -5.44
C LEU A 80 -35.30 -5.86 -4.77
N PRO A 81 -34.99 -5.92 -3.46
CA PRO A 81 -34.28 -4.86 -2.76
C PRO A 81 -32.76 -4.97 -2.94
N LEU A 82 -32.28 -4.93 -4.19
CA LEU A 82 -30.87 -5.17 -4.52
C LEU A 82 -29.91 -4.24 -3.77
N SER A 83 -30.22 -2.95 -3.72
CA SER A 83 -29.32 -1.96 -3.13
C SER A 83 -29.03 -2.21 -1.66
N TRP A 84 -30.01 -2.76 -0.92
CA TRP A 84 -29.82 -3.12 0.49
C TRP A 84 -28.93 -4.35 0.61
N ILE A 85 -29.26 -5.43 -0.11
CA ILE A 85 -28.52 -6.70 -0.06
C ILE A 85 -27.04 -6.51 -0.46
N LEU A 86 -26.79 -5.82 -1.58
CA LEU A 86 -25.44 -5.49 -2.04
C LEU A 86 -24.72 -4.58 -1.07
N GLY A 87 -25.37 -3.54 -0.56
CA GLY A 87 -24.75 -2.58 0.36
C GLY A 87 -24.18 -3.23 1.62
N PHE A 88 -24.94 -4.13 2.24
CA PHE A 88 -24.46 -4.89 3.41
C PHE A 88 -23.33 -5.84 3.04
N TYR A 89 -23.47 -6.59 1.96
CA TYR A 89 -22.47 -7.56 1.53
C TYR A 89 -21.13 -6.90 1.18
N VAL A 90 -21.16 -5.90 0.29
CA VAL A 90 -19.97 -5.15 -0.14
C VAL A 90 -19.35 -4.43 1.06
N GLY A 91 -20.15 -3.89 1.98
CA GLY A 91 -19.64 -3.28 3.22
C GLY A 91 -18.86 -4.27 4.09
N ILE A 92 -19.32 -5.52 4.22
CA ILE A 92 -18.59 -6.57 4.95
C ILE A 92 -17.28 -6.92 4.23
N VAL A 93 -17.33 -7.06 2.90
CA VAL A 93 -16.15 -7.38 2.08
C VAL A 93 -15.08 -6.28 2.21
N ILE A 94 -15.43 -5.00 2.05
CA ILE A 94 -14.49 -3.87 2.16
C ILE A 94 -13.87 -3.81 3.57
N ASN A 95 -14.67 -3.98 4.63
CA ASN A 95 -14.16 -3.98 6.00
C ASN A 95 -13.15 -5.11 6.23
N ARG A 96 -13.45 -6.29 5.70
CA ARG A 96 -12.56 -7.46 5.76
C ARG A 96 -11.29 -7.23 4.94
N TRP A 97 -11.40 -6.70 3.73
CA TRP A 97 -10.26 -6.32 2.87
C TRP A 97 -9.30 -5.37 3.60
N TRP A 98 -9.82 -4.29 4.20
CA TRP A 98 -8.98 -3.33 4.94
C TRP A 98 -8.37 -3.93 6.21
N ALA A 99 -9.09 -4.81 6.88
CA ALA A 99 -8.57 -5.52 8.05
C ALA A 99 -7.45 -6.50 7.68
N GLN A 100 -7.53 -7.16 6.52
CA GLN A 100 -6.45 -7.99 5.96
C GLN A 100 -5.23 -7.13 5.63
N PHE A 101 -5.40 -6.01 4.91
CA PHE A 101 -4.30 -5.08 4.60
C PHE A 101 -3.55 -4.63 5.86
N LYS A 102 -4.28 -4.18 6.89
CA LYS A 102 -3.69 -3.74 8.17
C LYS A 102 -3.06 -4.88 8.98
N SER A 103 -3.33 -6.13 8.64
CA SER A 103 -2.75 -7.30 9.29
C SER A 103 -1.46 -7.78 8.62
N ILE A 104 -1.04 -7.17 7.50
CA ILE A 104 0.25 -7.46 6.86
C ILE A 104 1.39 -7.02 7.79
N PRO A 105 2.25 -7.95 8.25
CA PRO A 105 3.34 -7.63 9.17
C PRO A 105 4.52 -6.97 8.47
N TRP A 106 5.17 -6.06 9.19
CA TRP A 106 6.37 -5.34 8.75
C TRP A 106 7.53 -5.68 9.70
N PRO A 107 8.72 -6.07 9.20
CA PRO A 107 9.86 -6.47 10.05
C PRO A 107 10.63 -5.28 10.64
N ASP A 108 10.32 -4.05 10.20
CA ASP A 108 11.05 -2.82 10.47
C ASP A 108 11.25 -2.56 11.97
N ASP A 109 10.20 -2.71 12.78
CA ASP A 109 10.29 -2.48 14.22
C ASP A 109 11.26 -3.46 14.90
N VAL A 110 11.29 -4.73 14.45
CA VAL A 110 12.27 -5.70 14.93
C VAL A 110 13.67 -5.29 14.48
N ALA A 111 13.84 -4.87 13.22
CA ALA A 111 15.13 -4.44 12.68
C ALA A 111 15.70 -3.25 13.46
N PHE A 112 14.90 -2.21 13.72
CA PHE A 112 15.32 -1.04 14.49
C PHE A 112 15.72 -1.42 15.92
N ARG A 113 14.92 -2.26 16.60
CA ARG A 113 15.25 -2.73 17.96
C ARG A 113 16.53 -3.58 17.98
N LEU A 114 16.75 -4.43 16.97
CA LEU A 114 17.97 -5.22 16.85
C LEU A 114 19.22 -4.36 16.62
N ASN A 115 19.11 -3.35 15.75
CA ASN A 115 20.20 -2.40 15.51
C ASN A 115 20.56 -1.63 16.80
N ALA A 116 19.56 -1.15 17.53
CA ALA A 116 19.77 -0.47 18.80
C ALA A 116 20.35 -1.38 19.91
N ALA A 117 19.97 -2.66 19.94
CA ALA A 117 20.33 -3.57 21.02
C ALA A 117 21.70 -4.24 20.87
N ILE A 118 22.09 -4.62 19.64
CA ILE A 118 23.30 -5.39 19.36
C ILE A 118 24.27 -4.52 18.56
N LYS A 119 25.35 -4.06 19.18
CA LYS A 119 26.41 -3.28 18.51
C LYS A 119 27.24 -4.17 17.56
N THR A 120 27.67 -3.64 16.42
CA THR A 120 28.56 -4.37 15.49
C THR A 120 30.01 -4.30 15.94
N THR A 121 30.36 -5.07 16.96
CA THR A 121 31.75 -5.20 17.41
C THR A 121 32.50 -6.33 16.71
N ASP A 122 31.76 -7.32 16.20
CA ASP A 122 32.30 -8.59 15.74
C ASP A 122 31.42 -9.20 14.64
N VAL A 123 32.03 -10.03 13.80
CA VAL A 123 31.35 -10.79 12.73
C VAL A 123 30.17 -11.58 13.29
N ARG A 124 30.30 -12.11 14.52
CA ARG A 124 29.25 -12.90 15.17
C ARG A 124 28.05 -12.04 15.57
N SER A 125 28.23 -10.78 15.98
CA SER A 125 27.13 -9.85 16.24
C SER A 125 26.39 -9.45 14.95
N LYS A 126 27.13 -9.19 13.86
CA LYS A 126 26.53 -8.99 12.52
C LYS A 126 25.72 -10.21 12.06
N MET A 127 26.30 -11.40 12.16
CA MET A 127 25.64 -12.66 11.84
C MET A 127 24.37 -12.87 12.69
N THR A 128 24.43 -12.54 13.98
CA THR A 128 23.27 -12.65 14.89
C THR A 128 22.11 -11.79 14.42
N ARG A 129 22.33 -10.49 14.16
CA ARG A 129 21.25 -9.59 13.70
C ARG A 129 20.70 -10.01 12.34
N ARG A 130 21.57 -10.30 11.36
CA ARG A 130 21.17 -10.75 10.02
C ARG A 130 20.35 -12.04 10.05
N THR A 131 20.71 -12.99 10.93
CA THR A 131 19.98 -14.26 11.06
C THR A 131 18.61 -14.05 11.73
N ILE A 132 18.54 -13.24 12.80
CA ILE A 132 17.25 -12.95 13.46
C ILE A 132 16.29 -12.27 12.47
N ILE A 133 16.74 -11.24 11.73
CA ILE A 133 15.84 -10.56 10.77
C ILE A 133 15.46 -11.48 9.60
N ARG A 134 16.38 -12.35 9.14
CA ARG A 134 16.07 -13.35 8.10
C ARG A 134 14.99 -14.32 8.57
N TYR A 135 15.07 -14.80 9.80
CA TYR A 135 14.02 -15.66 10.38
C TYR A 135 12.67 -14.97 10.52
N VAL A 136 12.66 -13.69 10.93
CA VAL A 136 11.42 -12.90 10.95
C VAL A 136 10.84 -12.76 9.55
N ASN A 137 11.68 -12.40 8.57
CA ASN A 137 11.28 -12.29 7.16
C ASN A 137 10.81 -13.63 6.58
N LEU A 138 11.44 -14.73 6.94
CA LEU A 138 11.05 -16.08 6.51
C LEU A 138 9.66 -16.44 7.07
N GLY A 139 9.38 -16.17 8.35
CA GLY A 139 8.06 -16.40 8.94
C GLY A 139 6.97 -15.56 8.28
N ILE A 140 7.26 -14.27 8.00
CA ILE A 140 6.35 -13.40 7.23
C ILE A 140 6.15 -13.94 5.82
N SER A 141 7.22 -14.30 5.13
CA SER A 141 7.18 -14.78 3.73
C SER A 141 6.39 -16.08 3.61
N ILE A 142 6.62 -17.06 4.48
CA ILE A 142 5.84 -18.31 4.50
C ILE A 142 4.34 -18.02 4.69
N THR A 143 3.99 -17.06 5.55
CA THR A 143 2.60 -16.66 5.76
C THR A 143 2.00 -16.05 4.49
N LEU A 144 2.70 -15.09 3.88
CA LEU A 144 2.20 -14.37 2.71
C LEU A 144 2.13 -15.26 1.46
N LEU A 145 3.14 -16.10 1.22
CA LEU A 145 3.19 -17.04 0.10
C LEU A 145 2.13 -18.14 0.20
N ARG A 146 1.66 -18.44 1.42
CA ARG A 146 0.54 -19.35 1.65
C ARG A 146 -0.80 -18.73 1.28
N MET A 147 -0.96 -17.42 1.45
CA MET A 147 -2.18 -16.70 1.07
C MET A 147 -2.22 -16.38 -0.42
N LEU A 148 -1.05 -16.18 -1.02
CA LEU A 148 -0.89 -15.87 -2.44
C LEU A 148 -1.43 -17.01 -3.31
N ASP A 149 -2.13 -16.64 -4.39
CA ASP A 149 -2.55 -17.60 -5.40
C ASP A 149 -1.34 -18.39 -5.95
N PRO A 150 -1.38 -19.73 -5.97
CA PRO A 150 -0.29 -20.56 -6.46
C PRO A 150 0.18 -20.23 -7.88
N ALA A 151 -0.70 -19.74 -8.76
CA ALA A 151 -0.35 -19.35 -10.13
C ALA A 151 0.61 -18.15 -10.17
N PHE A 152 0.59 -17.32 -9.12
CA PHE A 152 1.42 -16.11 -8.98
C PHE A 152 2.54 -16.28 -7.96
N ASN A 153 2.72 -17.46 -7.37
CA ASN A 153 3.74 -17.73 -6.38
C ASN A 153 5.10 -18.08 -7.03
N PRO A 154 6.12 -17.19 -6.93
CA PRO A 154 7.45 -17.47 -7.48
C PRO A 154 8.28 -18.45 -6.63
N TYR A 155 7.86 -18.74 -5.40
CA TYR A 155 8.57 -19.61 -4.45
C TYR A 155 7.69 -20.80 -4.01
N PRO A 156 7.32 -21.71 -4.91
CA PRO A 156 6.40 -22.82 -4.61
C PRO A 156 7.00 -23.89 -3.67
N THR A 157 8.33 -23.93 -3.50
CA THR A 157 9.04 -24.94 -2.72
C THR A 157 10.02 -24.35 -1.71
N LEU A 158 10.46 -25.16 -0.72
CA LEU A 158 11.49 -24.71 0.23
C LEU A 158 12.83 -24.49 -0.49
N GLU A 159 13.11 -25.25 -1.55
CA GLU A 159 14.27 -25.06 -2.42
C GLU A 159 14.31 -23.65 -3.00
N ASN A 160 13.18 -23.11 -3.47
CA ASN A 160 13.15 -21.75 -4.00
C ASN A 160 13.43 -20.70 -2.92
N LEU A 161 13.03 -20.96 -1.67
CA LEU A 161 13.38 -20.08 -0.55
C LEU A 161 14.87 -20.16 -0.19
N VAL A 162 15.51 -21.31 -0.44
CA VAL A 162 16.97 -21.45 -0.30
C VAL A 162 17.71 -20.73 -1.43
N GLU A 163 17.26 -20.91 -2.68
CA GLU A 163 17.80 -20.19 -3.84
C GLU A 163 17.71 -18.67 -3.66
N GLU A 164 16.59 -18.19 -3.12
CA GLU A 164 16.39 -16.77 -2.79
C GLU A 164 17.14 -16.34 -1.52
N GLY A 165 17.80 -17.25 -0.78
CA GLY A 165 18.56 -16.92 0.44
C GLY A 165 17.70 -16.45 1.62
N LEU A 166 16.40 -16.78 1.62
CA LEU A 166 15.52 -16.60 2.78
C LEU A 166 15.69 -17.74 3.79
N LEU A 167 16.07 -18.92 3.32
CA LEU A 167 16.30 -20.14 4.08
C LEU A 167 17.70 -20.69 3.77
N MET A 168 18.37 -21.32 4.73
CA MET A 168 19.64 -22.04 4.49
C MET A 168 19.36 -23.55 4.31
N GLU A 169 20.29 -24.29 3.70
CA GLU A 169 20.08 -25.72 3.45
C GLU A 169 19.98 -26.55 4.74
N ASP A 170 20.79 -26.24 5.75
CA ASP A 170 20.72 -26.88 7.08
C ASP A 170 19.41 -26.56 7.81
N GLU A 171 18.89 -25.34 7.65
CA GLU A 171 17.61 -24.93 8.21
C GLU A 171 16.43 -25.59 7.49
N LYS A 172 16.54 -25.79 6.18
CA LYS A 172 15.57 -26.55 5.39
C LYS A 172 15.48 -28.00 5.87
N GLU A 173 16.60 -28.65 6.16
CA GLU A 173 16.60 -30.00 6.73
C GLU A 173 15.83 -30.05 8.07
N LEU A 174 15.99 -29.03 8.93
CA LEU A 174 15.23 -28.92 10.18
C LEU A 174 13.71 -28.75 9.94
N PHE A 175 13.33 -27.99 8.91
CA PHE A 175 11.93 -27.86 8.50
C PHE A 175 11.36 -29.21 8.03
N GLU A 176 12.10 -29.94 7.21
CA GLU A 176 11.68 -31.25 6.70
C GLU A 176 11.61 -32.30 7.81
N GLU A 177 12.55 -32.27 8.75
CA GLU A 177 12.55 -33.11 9.95
C GLU A 177 11.28 -32.88 10.78
N TYR A 178 10.97 -31.61 11.07
CA TYR A 178 9.76 -31.23 11.79
C TYR A 178 8.50 -31.76 11.09
N ARG A 179 8.40 -31.57 9.76
CA ARG A 179 7.30 -32.09 8.95
C ARG A 179 7.19 -33.61 9.04
N ARG A 180 8.30 -34.33 8.95
CA ARG A 180 8.31 -35.80 8.97
C ARG A 180 7.78 -36.36 10.30
N GLN A 181 8.11 -35.71 11.40
CA GLN A 181 7.64 -36.08 12.74
C GLN A 181 6.13 -35.83 12.94
N HIS A 182 5.57 -34.84 12.24
CA HIS A 182 4.17 -34.42 12.39
C HIS A 182 3.26 -34.92 11.25
N GLN A 183 3.81 -35.63 10.25
CA GLN A 183 3.03 -36.27 9.19
C GLN A 183 2.37 -37.56 9.69
N ASN A 184 1.07 -37.71 9.41
CA ASN A 184 0.31 -38.90 9.77
C ASN A 184 0.74 -40.09 8.87
N PRO A 185 1.28 -41.20 9.42
CA PRO A 185 1.88 -42.29 8.65
C PRO A 185 0.91 -43.05 7.73
N LYS A 186 -0.40 -42.77 7.78
CA LYS A 186 -1.42 -43.47 6.98
C LYS A 186 -1.53 -42.99 5.53
N ASN A 187 -0.94 -41.86 5.16
CA ASN A 187 -0.95 -41.37 3.76
C ASN A 187 0.36 -41.73 3.05
N GLY A 188 0.56 -43.02 2.81
CA GLY A 188 1.80 -43.64 2.30
C GLY A 188 2.18 -43.35 0.84
N LYS A 189 2.01 -42.11 0.35
CA LYS A 189 2.62 -41.68 -0.91
C LYS A 189 3.19 -40.27 -0.74
N SER A 190 4.51 -40.19 -0.59
CA SER A 190 5.29 -38.95 -0.72
C SER A 190 5.17 -38.42 -2.14
N LYS A 191 4.05 -37.79 -2.49
CA LYS A 191 4.08 -36.79 -3.55
C LYS A 191 4.96 -35.66 -3.02
N LYS A 192 5.89 -35.13 -3.83
CA LYS A 192 6.48 -33.81 -3.59
C LYS A 192 5.31 -32.85 -3.47
N ARG A 193 4.89 -32.57 -2.23
CA ARG A 193 3.76 -31.70 -1.98
C ARG A 193 4.29 -30.29 -2.21
N VAL A 194 3.71 -29.58 -3.18
CA VAL A 194 4.02 -28.16 -3.37
C VAL A 194 3.73 -27.51 -2.01
N VAL A 195 4.74 -26.85 -1.45
CA VAL A 195 4.79 -26.50 -0.01
C VAL A 195 3.61 -25.62 0.41
N PHE A 196 3.12 -24.83 -0.55
CA PHE A 196 2.06 -23.86 -0.36
C PHE A 196 0.73 -24.28 -0.99
N GLU A 197 0.57 -25.53 -1.45
CA GLU A 197 -0.65 -25.97 -2.14
C GLU A 197 -1.86 -25.99 -1.18
N ARG A 198 -2.89 -25.24 -1.56
CA ARG A 198 -4.18 -25.17 -0.87
C ARG A 198 -4.96 -26.43 -1.23
N SER A 199 -5.05 -27.39 -0.31
CA SER A 199 -6.00 -28.51 -0.46
C SER A 199 -7.41 -27.97 -0.23
N GLU A 200 -8.35 -28.21 -1.16
CA GLU A 200 -9.76 -27.78 -1.06
C GLU A 200 -10.42 -28.18 0.27
N GLU A 201 -9.96 -29.28 0.88
CA GLU A 201 -10.46 -29.81 2.17
C GLU A 201 -9.66 -29.37 3.40
N ASP A 202 -8.50 -28.70 3.23
CA ASP A 202 -7.50 -28.52 4.29
C ASP A 202 -7.17 -27.06 4.59
N CYS A 203 -8.20 -26.21 4.69
CA CYS A 203 -8.10 -24.88 5.29
C CYS A 203 -7.83 -24.93 6.82
N ARG A 204 -7.44 -26.08 7.37
CA ARG A 204 -7.36 -26.33 8.82
C ARG A 204 -6.02 -25.89 9.42
N PRO A 205 -5.99 -25.61 10.74
CA PRO A 205 -4.81 -25.15 11.45
C PRO A 205 -3.52 -25.96 11.38
N ARG A 206 -3.62 -27.25 11.03
CA ARG A 206 -2.45 -28.14 10.88
C ARG A 206 -1.50 -27.76 9.74
N SER A 207 -1.91 -26.84 8.88
CA SER A 207 -1.11 -26.26 7.81
C SER A 207 -0.56 -24.86 8.15
N PHE A 208 -0.94 -24.29 9.30
CA PHE A 208 -0.41 -23.01 9.81
C PHE A 208 0.91 -23.19 10.56
N GLU A 209 1.42 -24.42 10.65
CA GLU A 209 2.44 -24.79 11.66
C GLU A 209 3.87 -24.42 11.27
N GLU A 210 4.09 -23.89 10.06
CA GLU A 210 5.44 -23.71 9.53
C GLU A 210 5.96 -22.29 9.70
N PHE A 211 5.10 -21.27 9.65
CA PHE A 211 5.54 -19.89 9.76
C PHE A 211 6.06 -19.54 11.17
N TRP A 212 5.61 -20.25 12.21
CA TRP A 212 6.04 -19.99 13.59
C TRP A 212 7.38 -20.63 13.94
N ILE A 213 7.86 -21.59 13.15
CA ILE A 213 9.16 -22.24 13.34
C ILE A 213 10.29 -21.21 13.30
N PRO A 214 10.44 -20.40 12.22
CA PRO A 214 11.52 -19.43 12.14
C PRO A 214 11.33 -18.30 13.15
N LEU A 215 10.08 -17.91 13.48
CA LEU A 215 9.84 -16.94 14.56
C LEU A 215 10.30 -17.48 15.93
N THR A 216 10.14 -18.77 16.18
CA THR A 216 10.65 -19.44 17.39
C THR A 216 12.16 -19.50 17.42
N TRP A 217 12.79 -19.75 16.28
CA TRP A 217 14.25 -19.68 16.13
C TRP A 217 14.77 -18.26 16.36
N ALA A 218 14.08 -17.23 15.85
CA ALA A 218 14.40 -15.82 16.08
C ALA A 218 14.37 -15.48 17.58
N ILE A 219 13.30 -15.86 18.28
CA ILE A 219 13.19 -15.67 19.74
C ILE A 219 14.31 -16.41 20.48
N SER A 220 14.66 -17.62 20.05
CA SER A 220 15.73 -18.41 20.67
C SER A 220 17.10 -17.77 20.47
N LEU A 221 17.37 -17.20 19.29
CA LEU A 221 18.59 -16.45 19.01
C LEU A 221 18.66 -15.15 19.81
N VAL A 222 17.56 -14.44 19.98
CA VAL A 222 17.49 -13.24 20.84
C VAL A 222 17.84 -13.60 22.29
N LYS A 223 17.28 -14.68 22.84
CA LYS A 223 17.63 -15.19 24.17
C LYS A 223 19.10 -15.57 24.26
N LYS A 224 19.62 -16.29 23.26
CA LYS A 224 21.04 -16.68 23.20
C LYS A 224 21.96 -15.45 23.17
N ALA A 225 21.62 -14.42 22.40
CA ALA A 225 22.38 -13.16 22.35
C ALA A 225 22.40 -12.43 23.70
N ASN A 226 21.34 -12.52 24.50
CA ASN A 226 21.33 -12.00 25.87
C ASN A 226 22.22 -12.81 26.81
N VAL A 227 22.15 -14.15 26.78
CA VAL A 227 23.02 -15.03 27.58
C VAL A 227 24.50 -14.84 27.24
N GLU A 228 24.81 -14.62 25.96
CA GLU A 228 26.16 -14.32 25.48
C GLU A 228 26.62 -12.88 25.79
N GLY A 229 25.78 -12.06 26.44
CA GLY A 229 26.10 -10.69 26.83
C GLY A 229 26.09 -9.66 25.68
N ARG A 230 25.66 -10.04 24.47
CA ARG A 230 25.52 -9.13 23.33
C ARG A 230 24.36 -8.16 23.50
N ILE A 231 23.25 -8.64 24.06
CA ILE A 231 22.13 -7.81 24.53
C ILE A 231 22.31 -7.62 26.03
N LYS A 232 22.70 -6.40 26.44
CA LYS A 232 23.07 -6.12 27.84
C LYS A 232 21.89 -6.08 28.80
N ASP A 233 20.73 -5.60 28.35
CA ASP A 233 19.56 -5.39 29.20
C ASP A 233 18.45 -6.40 28.87
N GLU A 234 17.96 -7.09 29.91
CA GLU A 234 16.84 -8.03 29.80
C GLU A 234 15.56 -7.35 29.33
N PHE A 235 15.32 -6.09 29.71
CA PHE A 235 14.17 -5.33 29.26
C PHE A 235 14.19 -5.14 27.74
N VAL A 236 15.35 -4.81 27.17
CA VAL A 236 15.54 -4.68 25.71
C VAL A 236 15.31 -6.01 25.00
N MET A 237 15.82 -7.11 25.56
CA MET A 237 15.54 -8.46 25.06
C MET A 237 14.03 -8.75 25.03
N ARG A 238 13.31 -8.47 26.13
CA ARG A 238 11.86 -8.66 26.21
C ARG A 238 11.10 -7.78 25.21
N ALA A 239 11.55 -6.56 24.97
CA ALA A 239 10.96 -5.67 23.97
C ALA A 239 11.10 -6.23 22.54
N ILE A 240 12.28 -6.76 22.18
CA ILE A 240 12.48 -7.43 20.88
C ILE A 240 11.58 -8.66 20.74
N ILE A 241 11.52 -9.51 21.78
CA ILE A 241 10.66 -10.70 21.78
C ILE A 241 9.18 -10.28 21.64
N GLY A 242 8.76 -9.23 22.33
CA GLY A 242 7.41 -8.67 22.23
C GLY A 242 7.04 -8.28 20.80
N GLU A 243 7.98 -7.67 20.07
CA GLU A 243 7.78 -7.28 18.67
C GLU A 243 7.66 -8.51 17.75
N ILE A 244 8.50 -9.52 17.93
CA ILE A 244 8.40 -10.79 17.17
C ILE A 244 7.05 -11.48 17.45
N ILE A 245 6.56 -11.44 18.69
CA ILE A 245 5.23 -11.96 19.05
C ILE A 245 4.11 -11.14 18.41
N SER A 246 4.29 -9.82 18.25
CA SER A 246 3.36 -8.95 17.51
C SER A 246 3.24 -9.40 16.05
N ILE A 247 4.36 -9.59 15.37
CA ILE A 247 4.41 -10.15 14.01
C ILE A 247 3.71 -11.50 13.94
N ARG A 248 3.97 -12.41 14.87
CA ARG A 248 3.29 -13.72 14.95
C ARG A 248 1.77 -13.57 15.06
N LYS A 249 1.28 -12.60 15.85
CA LYS A 249 -0.17 -12.31 15.97
C LYS A 249 -0.74 -11.80 14.65
N MET A 250 -0.04 -10.91 13.96
CA MET A 250 -0.43 -10.38 12.65
C MET A 250 -0.51 -11.51 11.59
N CYS A 251 0.53 -12.34 11.49
CA CYS A 251 0.53 -13.55 10.64
C CYS A 251 -0.65 -14.47 10.95
N THR A 252 -0.93 -14.72 12.24
CA THR A 252 -2.08 -15.54 12.64
C THR A 252 -3.40 -14.91 12.23
N GLY A 253 -3.55 -13.58 12.39
CA GLY A 253 -4.74 -12.84 11.98
C GLY A 253 -5.01 -12.99 10.49
N LEU A 254 -3.97 -12.85 9.67
CA LEU A 254 -4.02 -13.10 8.23
C LEU A 254 -4.48 -14.52 7.88
N LEU A 255 -3.88 -15.54 8.49
CA LEU A 255 -4.27 -16.94 8.26
C LEU A 255 -5.68 -17.25 8.76
N CYS A 256 -6.16 -16.57 9.81
CA CYS A 256 -7.55 -16.68 10.25
C CYS A 256 -8.52 -16.10 9.21
N TYR A 257 -8.14 -15.01 8.52
CA TYR A 257 -8.93 -14.54 7.38
C TYR A 257 -8.93 -15.61 6.28
N ASP A 258 -7.79 -16.13 5.85
CA ASP A 258 -7.74 -17.18 4.83
C ASP A 258 -8.59 -18.42 5.19
N TRP A 259 -8.56 -18.83 6.47
CA TRP A 259 -9.35 -19.95 6.97
C TRP A 259 -10.85 -19.67 6.99
N ILE A 260 -11.25 -18.56 7.58
CA ILE A 260 -12.65 -18.22 7.83
C ILE A 260 -13.08 -17.18 6.81
N ASN A 261 -13.57 -17.67 5.67
CA ASN A 261 -14.15 -16.83 4.62
C ASN A 261 -15.54 -16.31 4.99
N ILE A 262 -16.02 -15.32 4.23
CA ILE A 262 -17.43 -14.91 4.29
C ILE A 262 -18.28 -16.15 3.99
N PRO A 263 -19.33 -16.45 4.79
CA PRO A 263 -20.11 -17.66 4.61
C PRO A 263 -20.59 -17.82 3.18
N LEU A 264 -20.32 -18.99 2.58
CA LEU A 264 -20.65 -19.29 1.19
C LEU A 264 -22.11 -18.99 0.87
N VAL A 265 -23.02 -19.37 1.76
CA VAL A 265 -24.45 -19.11 1.63
C VAL A 265 -24.77 -17.62 1.44
N TYR A 266 -24.02 -16.72 2.08
CA TYR A 266 -24.25 -15.30 1.94
C TYR A 266 -23.81 -14.81 0.56
N THR A 267 -22.61 -15.19 0.11
CA THR A 267 -22.15 -14.93 -1.25
C THR A 267 -23.16 -15.45 -2.28
N GLN A 268 -23.63 -16.70 -2.13
CA GLN A 268 -24.64 -17.30 -3.01
C GLN A 268 -25.95 -16.53 -3.03
N VAL A 269 -26.49 -16.11 -1.88
CA VAL A 269 -27.75 -15.34 -1.81
C VAL A 269 -27.62 -14.01 -2.55
N VAL A 270 -26.51 -13.31 -2.39
CA VAL A 270 -26.27 -12.02 -3.06
C VAL A 270 -26.14 -12.22 -4.57
N THR A 271 -25.36 -13.21 -5.01
CA THR A 271 -25.24 -13.59 -6.42
C THR A 271 -26.60 -13.95 -7.01
N ILE A 272 -27.36 -14.83 -6.38
CA ILE A 272 -28.70 -15.22 -6.85
C ILE A 272 -29.61 -14.00 -6.97
N ALA A 273 -29.60 -13.09 -6.00
CA ALA A 273 -30.44 -11.88 -6.05
C ALA A 273 -30.11 -11.01 -7.27
N VAL A 274 -28.84 -10.71 -7.50
CA VAL A 274 -28.38 -9.87 -8.61
C VAL A 274 -28.65 -10.53 -9.96
N TYR A 275 -28.27 -11.80 -10.12
CA TYR A 275 -28.46 -12.51 -11.39
C TYR A 275 -29.94 -12.77 -11.68
N SER A 276 -30.77 -13.03 -10.67
CA SER A 276 -32.23 -13.17 -10.87
C SER A 276 -32.87 -11.85 -11.30
N PHE A 277 -32.39 -10.71 -10.79
CA PHE A 277 -32.84 -9.40 -11.24
C PHE A 277 -32.51 -9.16 -12.71
N PHE A 278 -31.29 -9.50 -13.16
CA PHE A 278 -30.91 -9.32 -14.56
C PHE A 278 -31.56 -10.34 -15.49
N LEU A 279 -31.80 -11.57 -15.02
CA LEU A 279 -32.61 -12.56 -15.74
C LEU A 279 -34.04 -12.05 -15.94
N ALA A 280 -34.65 -11.49 -14.89
CA ALA A 280 -35.97 -10.88 -15.00
C ALA A 280 -35.95 -9.64 -15.91
N SER A 281 -34.90 -8.81 -15.81
CA SER A 281 -34.75 -7.61 -16.63
C SER A 281 -34.52 -7.94 -18.12
N LEU A 282 -33.92 -9.09 -18.43
CA LEU A 282 -33.72 -9.55 -19.80
C LEU A 282 -35.05 -9.67 -20.57
N LEU A 283 -36.13 -10.06 -19.87
CA LEU A 283 -37.50 -10.06 -20.38
C LEU A 283 -38.20 -8.73 -20.08
N GLY A 284 -38.23 -8.27 -18.83
CA GLY A 284 -39.02 -7.11 -18.40
C GLY A 284 -38.56 -5.75 -18.96
N ALA A 285 -37.35 -5.67 -19.51
CA ALA A 285 -36.83 -4.46 -20.15
C ALA A 285 -36.94 -4.46 -21.69
N GLN A 286 -37.53 -5.49 -22.29
CA GLN A 286 -37.76 -5.54 -23.73
C GLN A 286 -38.67 -4.37 -24.18
N PHE A 287 -38.39 -3.86 -25.39
CA PHE A 287 -39.23 -2.84 -26.01
C PHE A 287 -40.40 -3.49 -26.74
N LEU A 288 -41.60 -2.94 -26.55
CA LEU A 288 -42.81 -3.39 -27.23
C LEU A 288 -43.03 -2.59 -28.51
N ASP A 289 -43.81 -3.15 -29.42
CA ASP A 289 -44.26 -2.45 -30.62
C ASP A 289 -45.14 -1.24 -30.22
N PRO A 290 -44.75 0.01 -30.55
CA PRO A 290 -45.47 1.21 -30.16
C PRO A 290 -46.73 1.40 -31.02
N ASP A 291 -47.73 0.55 -30.82
CA ASP A 291 -49.04 0.66 -31.45
C ASP A 291 -49.94 1.61 -30.64
N PRO A 292 -50.35 2.77 -31.18
CA PRO A 292 -51.25 3.70 -30.49
C PRO A 292 -52.64 3.11 -30.20
N ALA A 293 -53.02 1.98 -30.84
CA ALA A 293 -54.26 1.27 -30.55
C ALA A 293 -54.18 0.38 -29.29
N LYS A 294 -52.98 0.10 -28.78
CA LYS A 294 -52.77 -0.73 -27.59
C LYS A 294 -52.57 0.17 -26.36
N ASP A 295 -53.41 0.00 -25.34
CA ASP A 295 -53.37 0.81 -24.11
C ASP A 295 -52.23 0.36 -23.16
N TYR A 296 -50.98 0.53 -23.61
CA TYR A 296 -49.82 0.25 -22.78
C TYR A 296 -49.49 1.43 -21.85
N LEU A 297 -48.86 1.08 -20.72
CA LEU A 297 -48.20 2.06 -19.84
C LEU A 297 -47.27 2.98 -20.67
N PRO A 298 -47.12 4.26 -20.30
CA PRO A 298 -46.33 5.24 -21.07
C PRO A 298 -44.90 4.79 -21.40
N LYS A 299 -44.29 3.96 -20.55
CA LYS A 299 -42.94 3.38 -20.76
C LYS A 299 -42.81 2.58 -22.06
N TYR A 300 -43.88 1.96 -22.54
CA TYR A 300 -43.86 1.07 -23.72
C TYR A 300 -44.25 1.77 -25.02
N ARG A 301 -44.43 3.10 -25.00
CA ARG A 301 -44.78 3.88 -26.19
C ARG A 301 -43.58 4.30 -27.04
N VAL A 302 -42.36 4.01 -26.56
CA VAL A 302 -41.12 4.42 -27.23
C VAL A 302 -40.21 3.20 -27.33
N ASP A 303 -39.66 2.99 -28.52
CA ASP A 303 -38.74 1.91 -28.84
C ASP A 303 -37.38 2.47 -29.23
N PHE A 304 -36.39 2.28 -28.36
CA PHE A 304 -35.01 2.72 -28.60
C PHE A 304 -34.13 1.62 -29.20
N TYR A 305 -34.63 0.39 -29.33
CA TYR A 305 -33.90 -0.84 -29.67
C TYR A 305 -32.78 -1.23 -28.68
N VAL A 306 -31.99 -0.28 -28.20
CA VAL A 306 -30.89 -0.46 -27.24
C VAL A 306 -31.34 0.01 -25.85
N PRO A 307 -31.28 -0.85 -24.81
CA PRO A 307 -31.80 -0.53 -23.50
C PRO A 307 -30.78 0.25 -22.66
N LEU A 308 -30.49 1.51 -23.04
CA LEU A 308 -29.43 2.34 -22.43
C LEU A 308 -29.50 2.42 -20.89
N PHE A 309 -30.69 2.65 -20.32
CA PHE A 309 -30.84 2.72 -18.86
C PHE A 309 -30.68 1.37 -18.17
N THR A 310 -31.01 0.27 -18.84
CA THR A 310 -30.75 -1.08 -18.33
C THR A 310 -29.26 -1.40 -18.36
N ILE A 311 -28.53 -0.92 -19.38
CA ILE A 311 -27.06 -1.00 -19.42
C ILE A 311 -26.46 -0.21 -18.25
N LEU A 312 -26.94 1.01 -17.97
CA LEU A 312 -26.48 1.77 -16.80
C LEU A 312 -26.77 1.04 -15.47
N GLN A 313 -27.96 0.45 -15.33
CA GLN A 313 -28.28 -0.39 -14.17
C GLN A 313 -27.37 -1.62 -14.07
N PHE A 314 -27.02 -2.21 -15.21
CA PHE A 314 -26.06 -3.32 -15.29
C PHE A 314 -24.69 -2.88 -14.76
N VAL A 315 -24.15 -1.77 -15.26
CA VAL A 315 -22.89 -1.19 -14.77
C VAL A 315 -22.94 -0.94 -13.27
N PHE A 316 -24.05 -0.42 -12.73
CA PHE A 316 -24.17 -0.16 -11.31
C PHE A 316 -24.27 -1.43 -10.45
N TYR A 317 -25.15 -2.38 -10.78
CA TYR A 317 -25.38 -3.55 -9.91
C TYR A 317 -24.38 -4.68 -10.14
N ILE A 318 -24.06 -5.02 -11.40
CA ILE A 318 -23.01 -6.01 -11.68
C ILE A 318 -21.66 -5.41 -11.33
N GLY A 319 -21.39 -4.14 -11.67
CA GLY A 319 -20.14 -3.49 -11.27
C GLY A 319 -19.97 -3.45 -9.75
N TRP A 320 -21.03 -3.17 -8.98
CA TRP A 320 -20.96 -3.18 -7.52
C TRP A 320 -20.79 -4.60 -6.94
N LEU A 321 -21.35 -5.63 -7.58
CA LEU A 321 -21.05 -7.03 -7.24
C LEU A 321 -19.59 -7.37 -7.56
N LYS A 322 -19.07 -6.95 -8.73
CA LYS A 322 -17.67 -7.15 -9.12
C LYS A 322 -16.69 -6.49 -8.16
N VAL A 323 -17.02 -5.33 -7.59
CA VAL A 323 -16.22 -4.71 -6.52
C VAL A 323 -16.09 -5.64 -5.31
N ALA A 324 -17.15 -6.37 -4.95
CA ALA A 324 -17.04 -7.37 -3.88
C ALA A 324 -16.24 -8.60 -4.34
N GLU A 325 -16.41 -9.07 -5.58
CA GLU A 325 -15.67 -10.22 -6.12
C GLU A 325 -14.15 -9.97 -6.10
N THR A 326 -13.68 -8.82 -6.59
CA THR A 326 -12.25 -8.48 -6.61
C THR A 326 -11.66 -8.33 -5.21
N LEU A 327 -12.41 -7.76 -4.26
CA LEU A 327 -11.93 -7.53 -2.90
C LEU A 327 -12.08 -8.74 -1.97
N LEU A 328 -12.77 -9.80 -2.42
CA LEU A 328 -13.06 -10.98 -1.60
C LEU A 328 -11.77 -11.73 -1.22
N ASN A 329 -10.83 -11.82 -2.17
CA ASN A 329 -9.51 -12.41 -1.97
C ASN A 329 -8.40 -11.49 -2.52
N PRO A 330 -7.87 -10.55 -1.70
CA PRO A 330 -6.89 -9.58 -2.15
C PRO A 330 -5.46 -10.12 -2.32
N PHE A 331 -5.29 -11.44 -2.26
CA PHE A 331 -4.02 -12.14 -2.45
C PHE A 331 -4.00 -12.93 -3.76
N GLY A 332 -4.88 -12.58 -4.70
CA GLY A 332 -4.99 -13.20 -6.02
C GLY A 332 -4.05 -12.56 -7.06
N GLY A 333 -4.56 -12.46 -8.28
CA GLY A 333 -3.88 -11.85 -9.42
C GLY A 333 -4.66 -10.70 -10.08
N ASP A 334 -5.67 -10.16 -9.41
CA ASP A 334 -6.42 -9.02 -9.92
C ASP A 334 -5.57 -7.74 -9.93
N ASP A 335 -5.96 -6.76 -10.74
CA ASP A 335 -5.21 -5.50 -10.90
C ASP A 335 -5.00 -4.75 -9.58
N ASP A 336 -5.93 -4.89 -8.61
CA ASP A 336 -5.97 -4.19 -7.32
C ASP A 336 -5.62 -5.08 -6.12
N ASP A 337 -5.14 -6.30 -6.36
CA ASP A 337 -4.64 -7.17 -5.31
C ASP A 337 -3.34 -6.64 -4.68
N PHE A 338 -3.00 -7.15 -3.50
CA PHE A 338 -1.80 -6.75 -2.79
C PHE A 338 -0.54 -7.29 -3.48
N GLU A 339 0.48 -6.44 -3.62
CA GLU A 339 1.77 -6.83 -4.22
C GLU A 339 2.63 -7.65 -3.24
N ILE A 340 2.26 -8.91 -3.03
CA ILE A 340 2.91 -9.79 -2.05
C ILE A 340 4.39 -10.02 -2.34
N VAL A 341 4.74 -10.27 -3.60
CA VAL A 341 6.13 -10.51 -4.01
C VAL A 341 6.99 -9.28 -3.75
N TYR A 342 6.48 -8.09 -4.07
CA TYR A 342 7.15 -6.83 -3.76
C TYR A 342 7.33 -6.65 -2.25
N LEU A 343 6.30 -6.93 -1.44
CA LEU A 343 6.41 -6.81 0.02
C LEU A 343 7.49 -7.73 0.59
N ILE A 344 7.60 -8.98 0.12
CA ILE A 344 8.65 -9.91 0.54
C ILE A 344 10.05 -9.36 0.19
N GLN A 345 10.23 -8.89 -1.05
CA GLN A 345 11.49 -8.31 -1.50
C GLN A 345 11.85 -7.05 -0.69
N ARG A 346 10.91 -6.13 -0.52
CA ARG A 346 11.08 -4.91 0.26
C ARG A 346 11.46 -5.23 1.70
N ASN A 347 10.79 -6.19 2.33
CA ASN A 347 11.05 -6.60 3.72
C ASN A 347 12.44 -7.23 3.88
N LYS A 348 12.88 -8.03 2.91
CA LYS A 348 14.24 -8.58 2.86
C LYS A 348 15.28 -7.46 2.72
N MET A 349 15.10 -6.56 1.74
CA MET A 349 16.02 -5.46 1.47
C MET A 349 16.12 -4.48 2.65
N ALA A 350 14.99 -3.93 3.10
CA ALA A 350 14.96 -2.97 4.20
C ALA A 350 15.47 -3.59 5.50
N GLY A 351 15.08 -4.84 5.79
CA GLY A 351 15.54 -5.57 6.96
C GLY A 351 17.07 -5.69 7.02
N TYR A 352 17.72 -6.06 5.92
CA TYR A 352 19.18 -6.14 5.87
C TYR A 352 19.86 -4.77 5.91
N ALA A 353 19.33 -3.78 5.21
CA ALA A 353 19.87 -2.42 5.24
C ALA A 353 19.88 -1.87 6.68
N ILE A 354 18.80 -2.04 7.44
CA ILE A 354 18.68 -1.53 8.82
C ILE A 354 19.64 -2.24 9.78
N VAL A 355 19.79 -3.56 9.67
CA VAL A 355 20.58 -4.34 10.64
C VAL A 355 22.05 -4.55 10.26
N ASP A 356 22.45 -4.14 9.06
CA ASP A 356 23.81 -4.28 8.56
C ASP A 356 24.39 -2.94 8.06
N ASP A 357 23.83 -2.39 6.98
CA ASP A 357 24.40 -1.22 6.30
C ASP A 357 24.27 0.07 7.14
N LEU A 358 23.16 0.22 7.86
CA LEU A 358 22.88 1.36 8.73
C LEU A 358 23.40 1.18 10.15
N VAL A 359 24.25 0.18 10.40
CA VAL A 359 24.96 0.05 11.69
C VAL A 359 26.27 0.83 11.64
N VAL A 360 26.16 2.08 11.20
CA VAL A 360 27.22 3.08 11.18
C VAL A 360 26.95 4.11 12.29
N PRO A 361 27.99 4.77 12.84
CA PRO A 361 27.76 5.87 13.76
C PRO A 361 26.88 6.94 13.09
N PRO A 362 25.99 7.61 13.85
CA PRO A 362 25.23 8.72 13.29
C PRO A 362 26.19 9.83 12.83
N PRO A 363 25.74 10.71 11.92
CA PRO A 363 26.50 11.91 11.57
C PRO A 363 26.93 12.69 12.82
N GLU A 364 28.06 13.38 12.72
CA GLU A 364 28.57 14.21 13.83
C GLU A 364 27.49 15.17 14.33
N LEU A 365 27.35 15.22 15.66
CA LEU A 365 26.42 16.14 16.30
C LEU A 365 26.88 17.58 16.05
N LYS A 366 26.09 18.34 15.31
CA LYS A 366 26.32 19.75 15.01
C LYS A 366 25.13 20.55 15.50
N LYS A 367 25.39 21.80 15.86
CA LYS A 367 24.33 22.78 16.10
C LYS A 367 23.51 22.89 14.81
N ASP A 368 22.21 22.74 14.92
CA ASP A 368 21.32 22.99 13.81
C ASP A 368 21.31 24.50 13.45
N PRO A 369 20.85 24.88 12.25
CA PRO A 369 20.81 26.28 11.83
C PRO A 369 20.06 27.21 12.77
N ASN A 370 19.10 26.68 13.55
CA ASN A 370 18.24 27.45 14.44
C ASN A 370 18.61 27.25 15.92
N TRP A 371 19.84 26.82 16.23
CA TRP A 371 20.27 26.46 17.58
C TRP A 371 20.02 27.53 18.67
N ASN A 372 20.02 28.82 18.31
CA ASN A 372 19.80 29.93 19.24
C ASN A 372 18.35 30.47 19.23
N GLU A 373 17.47 29.91 18.40
CA GLU A 373 16.10 30.38 18.23
C GLU A 373 15.14 29.52 19.06
N THR A 374 14.28 30.16 19.86
CA THR A 374 13.26 29.47 20.66
C THR A 374 12.00 29.15 19.89
N VAL A 375 11.75 29.89 18.80
CA VAL A 375 10.62 29.71 17.87
C VAL A 375 11.19 29.78 16.46
N THR A 376 10.97 28.72 15.70
CA THR A 376 11.48 28.60 14.33
C THR A 376 10.30 28.53 13.37
N GLU A 377 10.32 29.38 12.35
CA GLU A 377 9.38 29.31 11.24
C GLU A 377 10.08 28.64 10.05
N LEU A 378 9.38 27.74 9.37
CA LEU A 378 9.90 27.15 8.14
C LEU A 378 9.92 28.23 7.06
N ASP A 379 11.01 28.33 6.29
CA ASP A 379 11.05 29.14 5.08
C ASP A 379 10.09 28.55 4.04
N ILE A 380 8.88 29.11 4.00
CA ILE A 380 7.84 28.70 3.07
C ILE A 380 8.22 29.22 1.67
N THR A 381 8.35 28.33 0.69
CA THR A 381 8.58 28.75 -0.70
C THR A 381 7.44 29.62 -1.24
N ASN A 382 7.72 30.48 -2.24
CA ASN A 382 6.78 31.46 -2.81
C ASN A 382 5.36 30.92 -3.14
N VAL A 383 5.23 29.64 -3.51
CA VAL A 383 3.93 29.00 -3.83
C VAL A 383 3.08 28.80 -2.58
N ASP A 384 3.71 28.44 -1.47
CA ASP A 384 3.03 28.20 -0.21
C ASP A 384 2.82 29.49 0.59
N VAL A 385 3.61 30.55 0.35
CA VAL A 385 3.36 31.91 0.88
C VAL A 385 1.99 32.42 0.42
N ARG A 386 1.65 32.24 -0.87
CA ARG A 386 0.31 32.61 -1.39
C ARG A 386 -0.82 31.81 -0.72
N ARG A 387 -0.57 30.56 -0.33
CA ARG A 387 -1.57 29.72 0.38
C ARG A 387 -1.64 30.04 1.86
N SER A 388 -0.50 30.33 2.51
CA SER A 388 -0.41 30.68 3.93
C SER A 388 -1.04 32.04 4.20
N ILE A 389 -0.81 33.06 3.36
CA ILE A 389 -1.50 34.36 3.44
C ILE A 389 -3.03 34.18 3.29
N ARG A 390 -3.47 33.33 2.36
CA ARG A 390 -4.90 33.02 2.16
C ARG A 390 -5.51 32.27 3.35
N ARG A 391 -4.73 31.42 4.05
CA ARG A 391 -5.14 30.68 5.24
C ARG A 391 -5.09 31.51 6.52
N GLN A 392 -4.10 32.40 6.69
CA GLN A 392 -4.00 33.34 7.80
C GLN A 392 -5.17 34.33 7.80
N LYS A 393 -5.71 34.69 6.63
CA LYS A 393 -7.00 35.39 6.52
C LYS A 393 -8.20 34.61 7.10
N SER A 394 -8.08 33.29 7.32
CA SER A 394 -9.22 32.42 7.64
C SER A 394 -9.24 31.81 9.04
N THR A 395 -8.14 31.70 9.80
CA THR A 395 -8.23 31.36 11.24
C THR A 395 -6.88 31.44 11.98
N SER A 396 -6.82 32.26 13.04
CA SER A 396 -6.08 31.91 14.25
C SER A 396 -6.92 30.87 15.00
N LEU A 397 -6.49 29.60 15.02
CA LEU A 397 -7.16 28.56 15.79
C LEU A 397 -6.76 28.62 17.27
N SER A 398 -6.95 29.80 17.87
CA SER A 398 -6.93 30.02 19.32
C SER A 398 -7.38 31.46 19.60
N THR A 399 -8.69 31.72 19.63
CA THR A 399 -9.27 32.77 20.48
C THR A 399 -10.79 32.77 20.37
N SER A 400 -11.46 32.55 21.50
CA SER A 400 -12.82 33.01 21.75
C SER A 400 -12.87 34.53 21.53
N THR A 401 -13.64 34.97 20.55
CA THR A 401 -14.34 36.26 20.29
C THR A 401 -13.87 37.63 20.86
N GLU A 402 -12.86 37.76 21.70
CA GLU A 402 -12.42 39.06 22.26
C GLU A 402 -11.20 39.68 21.54
N ASP A 403 -10.36 38.89 20.85
CA ASP A 403 -9.14 39.42 20.23
C ASP A 403 -9.26 39.81 18.74
N LEU A 404 -10.43 39.60 18.12
CA LEU A 404 -10.68 40.03 16.73
C LEU A 404 -10.79 41.56 16.56
N SER A 405 -10.85 42.32 17.66
CA SER A 405 -10.91 43.79 17.63
C SER A 405 -9.54 44.48 17.58
N LYS A 406 -8.44 43.71 17.71
CA LYS A 406 -7.06 44.24 17.77
C LYS A 406 -6.23 44.03 16.50
N ILE A 407 -6.75 43.37 15.48
CA ILE A 407 -6.14 43.40 14.14
C ILE A 407 -6.67 44.64 13.42
N LYS A 408 -6.31 45.81 13.95
CA LYS A 408 -6.09 46.98 13.13
C LYS A 408 -4.61 46.94 12.85
N ASP A 409 -4.24 46.78 11.59
CA ASP A 409 -3.21 47.60 10.95
C ASP A 409 -3.23 47.24 9.46
N GLU A 410 -4.03 47.99 8.70
CA GLU A 410 -3.94 48.06 7.22
C GLU A 410 -2.49 48.35 6.77
N GLU A 411 -1.68 48.99 7.62
CA GLU A 411 -0.26 49.27 7.39
C GLU A 411 0.60 48.01 7.23
N ASP A 412 0.38 46.97 8.04
CA ASP A 412 1.20 45.76 7.96
C ASP A 412 0.81 44.91 6.74
N LEU A 413 -0.46 44.98 6.33
CA LEU A 413 -0.93 44.39 5.08
C LEU A 413 -0.34 45.09 3.86
N GLN A 414 -0.31 46.42 3.86
CA GLN A 414 0.29 47.22 2.77
C GLN A 414 1.80 47.02 2.68
N LYS A 415 2.50 46.88 3.82
CA LYS A 415 3.94 46.54 3.83
C LYS A 415 4.21 45.17 3.24
N LEU A 416 3.35 44.18 3.50
CA LEU A 416 3.46 42.84 2.94
C LEU A 416 3.14 42.81 1.44
N GLU A 417 2.12 43.54 0.99
CA GLU A 417 1.76 43.68 -0.43
C GLU A 417 2.86 44.41 -1.22
N ALA A 418 3.44 45.48 -0.67
CA ALA A 418 4.57 46.19 -1.27
C ALA A 418 5.83 45.30 -1.38
N LYS A 419 6.11 44.48 -0.35
CA LYS A 419 7.19 43.49 -0.39
C LYS A 419 6.95 42.43 -1.46
N LEU A 420 5.68 42.08 -1.71
CA LEU A 420 5.28 41.11 -2.73
C LEU A 420 5.50 41.65 -4.14
N GLU A 421 5.13 42.92 -4.40
CA GLU A 421 5.34 43.59 -5.69
C GLU A 421 6.83 43.67 -6.04
N THR A 422 7.68 44.04 -5.07
CA THR A 422 9.14 44.14 -5.27
C THR A 422 9.77 42.77 -5.63
N ILE A 423 9.24 41.67 -5.09
CA ILE A 423 9.73 40.32 -5.36
C ILE A 423 9.26 39.82 -6.73
N THR A 424 8.01 40.11 -7.14
CA THR A 424 7.52 39.78 -8.50
C THR A 424 8.31 40.50 -9.60
N GLU A 425 8.65 41.78 -9.42
CA GLU A 425 9.46 42.53 -10.38
C GLU A 425 10.88 41.93 -10.52
N SER A 426 11.47 41.46 -9.41
CA SER A 426 12.78 40.79 -9.45
C SER A 426 12.74 39.45 -10.19
N GLY A 427 11.65 38.67 -10.03
CA GLY A 427 11.46 37.38 -10.70
C GLY A 427 11.16 37.49 -12.19
N GLU A 428 10.43 38.53 -12.63
CA GLU A 428 10.19 38.80 -14.05
C GLU A 428 11.44 39.31 -14.77
N SER A 429 12.33 40.03 -14.07
CA SER A 429 13.65 40.43 -14.60
C SER A 429 14.60 39.24 -14.81
N PHE A 430 14.43 38.18 -13.99
CA PHE A 430 15.21 36.94 -14.09
C PHE A 430 14.73 36.07 -15.25
N LYS A 431 13.41 35.93 -15.44
CA LYS A 431 12.83 35.21 -16.58
C LYS A 431 13.16 35.83 -17.93
N LYS A 432 13.15 37.18 -18.04
CA LYS A 432 13.55 37.87 -19.27
C LYS A 432 15.01 37.65 -19.68
N LYS A 433 15.87 37.19 -18.76
CA LYS A 433 17.27 36.82 -19.07
C LYS A 433 17.43 35.36 -19.48
N GLU A 434 16.52 34.47 -19.09
CA GLU A 434 16.57 33.05 -19.47
C GLU A 434 15.93 32.81 -20.86
N ASP A 435 14.95 33.63 -21.27
CA ASP A 435 14.24 33.46 -22.54
C ASP A 435 15.01 33.97 -23.79
N GLU A 436 16.23 34.52 -23.65
CA GLU A 436 17.08 34.98 -24.77
C GLU A 436 18.15 33.98 -25.25
N GLU A 437 18.33 32.82 -24.60
CA GLU A 437 19.30 31.80 -25.02
C GLU A 437 18.78 30.35 -24.86
N VAL A 438 17.92 29.86 -25.77
CA VAL A 438 17.91 28.42 -26.20
C VAL A 438 17.26 28.31 -27.60
N ASP A 439 18.00 27.77 -28.57
CA ASP A 439 17.53 27.35 -29.90
C ASP A 439 17.15 25.85 -29.83
N ASP A 440 15.89 25.54 -30.15
CA ASP A 440 15.31 24.19 -30.10
C ASP A 440 15.70 23.37 -31.33
N ASN A 441 16.61 22.39 -31.17
CA ASN A 441 16.61 21.12 -31.92
C ASN A 441 17.74 20.19 -31.44
N GLN A 442 17.43 19.09 -30.74
CA GLN A 442 17.93 17.75 -31.10
C GLN A 442 17.34 16.59 -30.28
N THR A 443 17.12 15.50 -30.99
CA THR A 443 16.56 14.20 -30.65
C THR A 443 17.58 13.27 -29.97
N VAL A 444 17.10 12.38 -29.06
CA VAL A 444 17.90 11.40 -28.32
C VAL A 444 17.91 10.02 -29.01
N GLU A 445 19.10 9.45 -29.26
CA GLU A 445 19.35 8.05 -29.65
C GLU A 445 20.07 7.29 -28.52
N PHE A 446 19.77 5.99 -28.37
CA PHE A 446 20.33 5.07 -27.36
C PHE A 446 21.31 4.07 -28.03
N ASP A 447 22.47 3.79 -27.40
CA ASP A 447 23.43 2.77 -27.84
C ASP A 447 23.69 1.71 -26.74
N ASP A 448 23.41 0.45 -27.05
CA ASP A 448 23.29 -0.69 -26.13
C ASP A 448 24.63 -1.34 -25.72
N LYS A 449 25.79 -0.72 -25.99
CA LYS A 449 27.11 -1.37 -25.74
C LYS A 449 27.97 -0.75 -24.65
N THR A 450 27.59 0.38 -24.05
CA THR A 450 28.44 1.07 -23.06
C THR A 450 27.77 1.45 -21.74
N ASN A 451 26.48 1.17 -21.53
CA ASN A 451 25.74 1.55 -20.30
C ASN A 451 25.98 3.01 -19.85
N LEU A 452 26.02 3.94 -20.79
CA LEU A 452 26.08 5.38 -20.51
C LEU A 452 24.80 6.04 -21.02
N VAL A 453 24.13 6.78 -20.14
CA VAL A 453 23.02 7.69 -20.50
C VAL A 453 23.56 9.11 -20.41
N LYS A 454 23.51 9.86 -21.52
CA LYS A 454 23.86 11.29 -21.52
C LYS A 454 22.64 12.12 -21.14
N TYR A 455 22.83 13.00 -20.16
CA TYR A 455 21.99 14.17 -19.89
C TYR A 455 22.93 15.38 -19.89
N ASP A 456 22.55 16.44 -20.60
CA ASP A 456 23.20 17.77 -20.71
C ASP A 456 24.62 17.92 -20.15
N ASP A 457 25.59 18.03 -21.07
CA ASP A 457 26.98 18.52 -20.94
C ASP A 457 27.78 18.20 -19.65
N THR A 458 27.35 17.22 -18.86
CA THR A 458 28.08 16.70 -17.71
C THR A 458 28.33 15.21 -17.89
N VAL A 459 29.60 14.89 -18.15
CA VAL A 459 30.10 13.52 -18.05
C VAL A 459 30.22 13.19 -16.57
N VAL A 460 29.23 12.51 -15.99
CA VAL A 460 29.37 11.92 -14.65
C VAL A 460 30.03 10.56 -14.80
N ASN A 461 31.31 10.50 -14.46
CA ASN A 461 32.03 9.24 -14.30
C ASN A 461 31.62 8.63 -12.96
N ILE A 462 31.01 7.45 -12.97
CA ILE A 462 30.75 6.67 -11.75
C ILE A 462 32.08 5.98 -11.42
N PRO A 463 32.78 6.28 -10.31
CA PRO A 463 33.99 5.58 -9.97
C PRO A 463 33.62 4.15 -9.54
N LEU A 464 34.22 3.17 -10.20
CA LEU A 464 34.37 1.82 -9.65
C LEU A 464 35.20 1.94 -8.37
N ILE A 465 34.69 1.38 -7.27
CA ILE A 465 35.49 1.18 -6.06
C ILE A 465 36.36 -0.04 -6.34
N ASP A 466 37.63 0.20 -6.65
CA ASP A 466 38.64 -0.86 -6.67
C ASP A 466 38.92 -1.32 -5.22
N GLU A 467 38.80 -2.63 -5.03
CA GLU A 467 39.43 -3.34 -3.92
C GLU A 467 40.97 -3.22 -4.05
N ASP A 468 41.65 -3.22 -2.90
CA ASP A 468 43.11 -3.26 -2.71
C ASP A 468 43.86 -1.91 -2.61
N VAL A 469 44.05 -1.43 -1.38
CA VAL A 469 45.33 -0.79 -0.98
C VAL A 469 45.76 -1.24 0.43
N GLU A 470 47.01 -1.65 0.47
CA GLU A 470 47.77 -2.32 1.51
C GLU A 470 47.94 -1.55 2.83
N SER A 471 48.13 -2.35 3.89
CA SER A 471 48.71 -2.01 5.19
C SER A 471 50.08 -1.31 5.08
N ILE A 472 50.38 -0.36 5.99
CA ILE A 472 51.75 0.00 6.47
C ILE A 472 51.62 0.88 7.76
N PRO A 473 52.63 0.89 8.67
CA PRO A 473 52.44 0.58 10.10
C PRO A 473 52.55 1.77 11.06
N MET A 474 52.30 1.47 12.35
CA MET A 474 52.56 2.32 13.51
C MET A 474 54.03 2.74 13.61
N GLU A 475 54.27 4.01 13.91
CA GLU A 475 55.56 4.52 14.39
C GLU A 475 55.38 5.20 15.76
N ASP A 476 56.20 4.73 16.70
CA ASP A 476 56.46 5.27 18.03
C ASP A 476 57.05 6.69 17.97
N THR A 477 56.55 7.59 18.83
CA THR A 477 57.42 8.62 19.42
C THR A 477 57.04 8.85 20.88
N THR A 478 57.92 8.41 21.77
CA THR A 478 58.04 8.82 23.15
C THR A 478 58.83 10.14 23.25
N SER A 479 58.37 11.08 24.09
CA SER A 479 59.21 11.75 25.08
C SER A 479 58.41 12.72 25.97
N ASP A 480 58.62 12.55 27.27
CA ASP A 480 58.08 13.20 28.46
C ASP A 480 58.10 14.74 28.53
N LYS A 481 57.14 15.32 29.28
CA LYS A 481 57.40 15.92 30.62
C LYS A 481 56.14 16.52 31.27
N ASP A 482 55.80 15.96 32.42
CA ASP A 482 55.42 16.59 33.70
C ASP A 482 54.52 17.83 33.74
N SER A 483 53.30 17.68 34.27
CA SER A 483 52.89 18.41 35.49
C SER A 483 51.56 17.86 36.06
N GLU A 484 51.58 17.71 37.38
CA GLU A 484 50.56 17.22 38.32
C GLU A 484 49.21 17.96 38.27
N GLY A 485 48.14 17.31 38.74
CA GLY A 485 46.92 18.02 39.13
C GLY A 485 45.66 17.16 39.21
N SER A 486 45.36 16.62 40.39
CA SER A 486 44.17 15.83 40.67
C SER A 486 42.87 16.66 40.74
N ALA A 487 41.79 16.07 40.24
CA ALA A 487 40.38 16.15 40.72
C ALA A 487 39.68 17.52 40.88
N LEU A 488 38.52 17.69 40.24
CA LEU A 488 37.20 17.77 40.92
C LEU A 488 36.08 18.24 39.97
N THR A 489 35.05 17.41 39.89
CA THR A 489 33.67 17.73 39.55
C THR A 489 33.12 18.84 40.45
N ILE A 490 32.55 19.91 39.85
CA ILE A 490 31.62 20.82 40.53
C ILE A 490 30.42 21.12 39.62
N SER A 491 29.24 20.95 40.20
CA SER A 491 27.92 21.20 39.66
C SER A 491 27.53 22.69 39.74
N VAL A 492 27.15 23.25 38.58
CA VAL A 492 26.13 24.27 38.21
C VAL A 492 25.60 25.34 39.21
N GLU A 493 25.85 25.34 40.51
CA GLU A 493 25.15 26.22 41.47
C GLU A 493 25.94 27.45 41.98
N GLU A 494 27.15 27.72 41.48
CA GLU A 494 27.97 28.88 41.91
C GLU A 494 28.27 29.93 40.80
N HIS A 495 27.71 29.78 39.60
CA HIS A 495 27.90 30.73 38.50
C HIS A 495 26.99 31.99 38.58
N ASP A 496 25.89 31.93 39.34
CA ASP A 496 24.87 33.01 39.38
C ASP A 496 25.09 34.10 40.44
N LYS A 497 26.19 34.06 41.20
CA LYS A 497 26.51 35.10 42.21
C LYS A 497 27.62 36.08 41.82
N LEU A 498 28.19 35.97 40.61
CA LEU A 498 29.29 36.83 40.17
C LEU A 498 28.94 37.83 39.04
N LEU A 499 27.69 37.85 38.55
CA LEU A 499 27.26 38.76 37.47
C LEU A 499 26.34 39.92 37.91
N THR A 500 26.00 40.04 39.19
CA THR A 500 25.17 41.13 39.75
C THR A 500 25.96 42.23 40.47
N ALA A 501 27.22 42.45 40.11
CA ALA A 501 28.02 43.58 40.60
C ALA A 501 28.94 44.16 39.51
N LYS A 502 28.36 44.72 38.43
CA LYS A 502 28.97 45.74 37.55
C LYS A 502 27.95 46.30 36.52
N LYS A 503 27.03 47.12 37.04
CA LYS A 503 26.36 48.28 36.41
C LYS A 503 26.40 49.32 37.54
N ASP A 504 27.30 50.29 37.55
CA ASP A 504 27.26 51.50 36.72
C ASP A 504 28.00 51.46 35.37
#